data_AF-A0A2R6C3Z5-F1
#
_entry.id   AF-A0A2R6C3Z5-F1
#
_cell.length_a   1.000
_cell.length_b   1.000
_cell.length_c   1.000
_cell.angle_alpha   90.00
_cell.angle_beta   90.00
_cell.angle_gamma   90.00
#
_symmetry.space_group_name_H-M   'P 1'
#
loop_
_entity.id
_entity.type
_entity.pdbx_description
1 polymer ?
#
loop_
_entity_poly.entity_id
_entity_poly.type
_entity_poly.pdbx_seq_one_letter_code
_entity_poly.pdbx_strand_id
1 'polypeptide(L)' 'MTTIVGIKTSEGVVLASDKRASKGFFIASKDAKKIYQI' A
#
# COMPACT_ATOMS: atom_id res chain seq x y z
N MET A 1 9.72 3.41 -5.42
CA MET A 1 8.75 4.37 -4.86
C MET A 1 7.49 3.62 -4.48
N THR A 2 6.94 3.89 -3.30
CA THR A 2 5.70 3.30 -2.76
C THR A 2 4.65 4.39 -2.67
N THR A 3 3.41 4.06 -3.01
CA THR A 3 2.27 4.98 -2.84
C THR A 3 1.29 4.40 -1.83
N ILE A 4 0.93 5.22 -0.84
CA ILE A 4 -0.10 4.93 0.15
C ILE A 4 -1.06 6.12 0.14
N VAL A 5 -2.36 5.84 0.13
CA VAL A 5 -3.42 6.85 0.22
C VAL A 5 -4.32 6.54 1.40
N GLY A 6 -4.79 7.59 2.06
CA GLY A 6 -5.76 7.51 3.14
C GLY A 6 -6.93 8.43 2.87
N ILE A 7 -8.14 7.95 3.09
CA ILE A 7 -9.38 8.72 2.94
C ILE A 7 -10.10 8.69 4.28
N LYS A 8 -10.34 9.88 4.85
CA LYS A 8 -11.21 10.05 6.01
C LYS A 8 -12.65 10.20 5.54
N THR A 9 -13.55 9.40 6.09
CA THR A 9 -15.00 9.56 5.95
C THR A 9 -15.59 10.06 7.28
N SER A 10 -16.88 10.37 7.30
CA SER A 10 -17.60 10.66 8.54
C SER A 10 -17.61 9.48 9.52
N GLU A 11 -17.52 8.25 9.01
CA GLU A 11 -17.68 7.01 9.76
C GLU A 11 -16.35 6.32 10.09
N GLY A 12 -15.25 6.72 9.46
CA GLY A 12 -13.97 6.09 9.68
C GLY A 12 -12.87 6.50 8.72
N VAL A 13 -11.90 5.61 8.54
CA VAL A 13 -10.73 5.84 7.68
C VAL A 13 -10.50 4.60 6.81
N VAL A 14 -10.30 4.83 5.52
CA VAL A 14 -9.88 3.80 4.57
C VAL A 14 -8.43 4.06 4.19
N LEU A 15 -7.60 3.02 4.25
CA LEU A 15 -6.21 3.05 3.80
C LEU A 15 -6.03 2.09 2.62
N ALA A 16 -5.31 2.52 1.60
CA ALA A 16 -4.91 1.69 0.48
C ALA A 16 -3.44 1.91 0.12
N SER A 17 -2.77 0.87 -0.34
CA SER A 17 -1.38 0.93 -0.80
C SER A 17 -1.23 0.24 -2.14
N ASP A 18 -0.21 0.63 -2.91
CA ASP A 18 0.23 -0.20 -4.01
C ASP A 18 0.69 -1.60 -3.51
N LYS A 19 0.72 -2.59 -4.39
CA LYS A 19 1.11 -3.98 -4.03
C LYS A 19 2.50 -4.37 -4.56
N ARG A 20 3.12 -3.51 -5.37
CA ARG A 20 4.42 -3.81 -5.98
C ARG A 20 5.55 -3.70 -4.94
N ALA A 21 6.49 -4.63 -4.98
CA ALA A 21 7.79 -4.54 -4.34
C ALA A 21 8.88 -4.64 -5.42
N SER A 22 9.72 -3.61 -5.53
CA SER A 22 10.74 -3.50 -6.58
C SER A 22 12.09 -3.07 -6.02
N LYS A 23 13.15 -3.54 -6.68
CA LYS A 23 14.52 -3.04 -6.51
C LYS A 23 15.05 -2.62 -7.88
N GLY A 24 15.12 -1.32 -8.13
CA GLY A 24 15.33 -0.78 -9.48
C GLY A 24 14.20 -1.22 -10.42
N PHE A 25 14.55 -1.75 -11.60
CA PHE A 25 13.61 -2.26 -12.59
C PHE A 25 13.09 -3.68 -12.30
N PHE A 26 13.68 -4.39 -11.34
CA PHE A 26 13.24 -5.73 -10.97
C PHE A 26 12.03 -5.69 -10.03
N ILE A 27 10.93 -6.36 -10.41
CA ILE A 27 9.74 -6.55 -9.56
C ILE A 27 9.86 -7.88 -8.85
N ALA A 28 10.14 -7.86 -7.55
CA ALA A 28 10.27 -9.05 -6.72
C ALA A 28 8.90 -9.63 -6.33
N SER A 29 7.89 -8.78 -6.14
CA SER A 29 6.53 -9.20 -5.82
C SER A 29 5.50 -8.21 -6.31
N LYS A 30 4.32 -8.72 -6.68
CA LYS A 30 3.13 -7.94 -7.06
C LYS A 30 2.03 -7.97 -6.00
N ASP A 31 2.24 -8.69 -4.90
CA ASP A 31 1.25 -8.91 -3.84
C ASP A 31 1.78 -8.54 -2.45
N ALA A 32 2.73 -7.59 -2.40
CA ALA A 32 3.27 -7.12 -1.14
C ALA A 32 2.22 -6.36 -0.32
N LYS A 33 1.90 -6.88 0.86
CA LYS A 33 1.07 -6.20 1.86
C LYS A 33 1.91 -5.15 2.61
N LYS A 34 1.42 -3.92 2.68
CA LYS A 34 2.13 -2.80 3.32
C LYS A 34 1.39 -2.20 4.52
N ILE A 35 0.09 -2.49 4.66
CA ILE A 35 -0.76 -2.00 5.74
C ILE A 35 -1.12 -3.18 6.65
N TYR A 36 -0.91 -3.01 7.96
CA TYR A 36 -1.15 -4.03 8.98
C TYR A 36 -2.04 -3.46 10.08
N GLN A 37 -2.95 -4.28 10.57
CA GLN A 37 -3.74 -3.98 11.76
C GLN A 37 -2.90 -4.37 12.99
N ILE A 38 -2.92 -3.51 14.01
CA ILE A 38 -2.26 -3.72 15.30
C ILE A 38 -3.31 -4.08 16.34
#